data_AF-A0AAW2JDT7-F1
#
_entry.id   AF-A0AAW2JDT7-F1
#
_cell.length_a   1.000
_cell.length_b   1.000
_cell.length_c   1.000
_cell.angle_alpha   90.00
_cell.angle_beta   90.00
_cell.angle_gamma   90.00
#
_symmetry.space_group_name_H-M   'P 1'
#
loop_
_entity.id
_entity.type
_entity.pdbx_description
1 polymer ?
#
loop_
_entity_poly.entity_id
_entity_poly.type
_entity_poly.pdbx_seq_one_letter_code
_entity_poly.pdbx_strand_id
1 'polypeptide(L)'
;MNYPTHDLELTAIVHALKNWRHYLYGETFQIFTDHKSLKCIPTQKELDLRQRRWTELLKDYDCTIDYHPEKPNIVADALSRKIVDQLASMICYNMEYLTALRAMDVHFSVSGDMLWATMQVKPSLKDKIREAQDKYPDLQKVKTKV
;
A
#
# COMPACT_ATOMS: atom_id res chain seq x y z
N MET A 1 0.93 -7.45 -8.83
CA MET A 1 -0.07 -6.85 -9.73
C MET A 1 0.35 -5.41 -9.97
N ASN A 2 0.74 -5.05 -11.19
CA ASN A 2 1.09 -3.66 -11.51
C ASN A 2 -0.18 -2.94 -11.97
N TYR A 3 -0.75 -2.12 -11.08
CA TYR A 3 -1.81 -1.20 -11.48
C TYR A 3 -1.16 0.00 -12.18
N PRO A 4 -1.58 0.34 -13.39
CA PRO A 4 -1.16 1.58 -14.01
C PRO A 4 -1.73 2.78 -13.24
N THR A 5 -1.01 3.90 -13.19
CA THR A 5 -1.32 5.05 -12.35
C THR A 5 -2.76 5.55 -12.50
N HIS A 6 -3.29 5.54 -13.73
CA HIS A 6 -4.68 5.94 -14.00
C HIS A 6 -5.73 5.09 -13.29
N ASP A 7 -5.48 3.79 -13.10
CA ASP A 7 -6.40 2.90 -12.38
C ASP A 7 -6.33 3.15 -10.87
N LEU A 8 -5.15 3.51 -10.34
CA LEU A 8 -4.99 3.86 -8.92
C LEU A 8 -5.76 5.13 -8.58
N GLU A 9 -5.64 6.16 -9.42
CA GLU A 9 -6.35 7.43 -9.26
C GLU A 9 -7.87 7.27 -9.34
N LEU A 10 -8.35 6.49 -10.31
CA LEU A 10 -9.78 6.17 -10.43
C LEU A 10 -10.28 5.36 -9.23
N THR A 11 -9.46 4.45 -8.70
CA THR A 11 -9.78 3.70 -7.47
C THR A 11 -9.90 4.64 -6.28
N ALA A 12 -9.04 5.65 -6.16
CA ALA A 12 -9.10 6.65 -5.08
C ALA A 12 -10.42 7.42 -5.11
N ILE A 13 -10.87 7.86 -6.29
CA ILE A 13 -12.17 8.53 -6.47
C ILE A 13 -13.32 7.61 -6.06
N VAL A 14 -13.36 6.38 -6.58
CA VAL A 14 -14.41 5.40 -6.23
C VAL A 14 -14.43 5.11 -4.74
N HIS A 15 -13.26 5.02 -4.11
CA HIS A 15 -13.14 4.81 -2.67
C HIS A 15 -13.70 6.00 -1.89
N ALA A 16 -13.39 7.24 -2.30
CA ALA A 16 -13.96 8.44 -1.70
C ALA A 16 -15.50 8.44 -1.83
N LEU A 17 -16.05 8.22 -3.02
CA LEU A 17 -17.50 8.18 -3.23
C LEU A 17 -18.20 7.15 -2.34
N LYS A 18 -17.60 5.98 -2.14
CA LYS A 18 -18.16 4.95 -1.25
C LYS A 18 -18.17 5.39 0.23
N ASN A 19 -17.09 6.00 0.71
CA ASN A 19 -17.02 6.46 2.10
C ASN A 19 -17.94 7.65 2.37
N TRP A 20 -17.99 8.60 1.43
CA TRP A 20 -18.74 9.85 1.56
C TRP A 20 -20.15 9.78 0.98
N ARG A 21 -20.64 8.58 0.61
CA ARG A 21 -21.95 8.37 -0.03
C ARG A 21 -23.10 9.06 0.69
N HIS A 22 -23.09 9.04 2.03
CA HIS A 22 -24.14 9.63 2.85
C HIS A 22 -24.20 11.16 2.79
N TYR A 23 -23.13 11.82 2.33
CA TYR A 23 -23.09 13.27 2.11
C TYR A 23 -23.26 13.66 0.64
N LEU A 24 -22.82 12.80 -0.27
CA LEU A 24 -22.73 13.12 -1.71
C LEU A 24 -23.91 12.61 -2.53
N TYR A 25 -24.67 11.65 -2.02
CA TYR A 25 -25.76 11.06 -2.79
C TYR A 25 -26.97 12.00 -2.85
N GLY A 26 -27.37 12.38 -4.07
CA GLY A 26 -28.45 13.34 -4.31
C GLY A 26 -28.00 14.81 -4.35
N GLU A 27 -26.73 15.08 -4.08
CA GLU A 27 -26.14 16.43 -4.16
C GLU A 27 -25.31 16.59 -5.43
N THR A 28 -25.19 17.84 -5.90
CA THR A 28 -24.32 18.19 -7.02
C THR A 28 -22.95 18.63 -6.53
N PHE A 29 -21.88 18.01 -7.03
CA PHE A 29 -20.53 18.33 -6.56
C PHE A 29 -19.45 18.19 -7.64
N GLN A 30 -18.27 18.74 -7.36
CA GLN A 30 -17.13 18.74 -8.26
C GLN A 30 -15.98 17.92 -7.67
N ILE A 31 -15.37 17.07 -8.49
CA ILE A 31 -14.20 16.27 -8.13
C ILE A 31 -13.00 16.90 -8.82
N PHE A 32 -12.05 17.39 -8.04
CA PHE A 32 -10.78 17.90 -8.54
C PHE A 32 -9.70 16.81 -8.48
N THR A 33 -8.99 16.62 -9.59
CA THR A 33 -7.88 15.66 -9.71
C THR A 33 -6.71 16.28 -10.45
N ASP A 34 -5.48 15.96 -10.05
CA ASP A 34 -4.26 16.30 -10.76
C ASP A 34 -3.91 15.30 -11.87
N HIS A 35 -4.75 14.29 -12.11
CA HIS A 35 -4.53 13.32 -13.17
C HIS A 35 -5.39 13.63 -14.40
N LYS A 36 -4.81 14.33 -15.38
CA LYS A 36 -5.48 14.82 -16.60
C LYS A 36 -6.31 13.76 -17.34
N SER A 37 -5.87 12.50 -17.36
CA SER A 37 -6.58 11.44 -18.09
C SER A 37 -7.93 11.08 -17.47
N LEU A 38 -8.16 11.35 -16.17
CA LEU A 38 -9.42 11.03 -15.52
C LEU A 38 -10.58 11.88 -16.06
N LYS A 39 -10.29 13.09 -16.56
CA LYS A 39 -11.28 13.95 -17.24
C LYS A 39 -11.87 13.27 -18.48
N CYS A 40 -11.11 12.40 -19.15
CA CYS A 40 -11.52 11.78 -20.41
C CYS A 40 -12.24 10.43 -20.22
N ILE A 41 -12.25 9.87 -19.01
CA ILE A 41 -12.87 8.56 -18.71
C ILE A 41 -14.33 8.45 -19.16
N PRO A 42 -15.22 9.41 -18.83
CA PRO A 42 -16.64 9.27 -19.23
C PRO A 42 -16.84 9.32 -20.75
N THR A 43 -15.89 9.87 -21.50
CA THR A 43 -15.95 10.04 -22.96
C THR A 43 -15.19 8.93 -23.72
N GLN A 44 -14.44 8.08 -23.02
CA GLN A 44 -13.57 7.08 -23.64
C GLN A 44 -14.38 5.88 -24.17
N LYS A 45 -14.21 5.55 -25.47
CA LYS A 45 -14.97 4.47 -26.15
C LYS A 45 -14.57 3.06 -25.70
N GLU A 46 -13.31 2.86 -25.34
CA GLU A 46 -12.77 1.57 -24.91
C GLU A 46 -12.31 1.65 -23.46
N LEU A 47 -13.17 1.16 -22.56
CA LEU A 47 -12.90 1.01 -21.15
C LEU A 47 -12.75 -0.47 -20.80
N ASP A 48 -11.74 -0.80 -19.99
CA ASP A 48 -11.59 -2.12 -19.37
C ASP A 48 -12.81 -2.45 -18.49
N LEU A 49 -13.09 -3.74 -18.26
CA LEU A 49 -14.25 -4.20 -17.47
C LEU A 49 -14.31 -3.56 -16.08
N ARG A 50 -13.15 -3.29 -15.46
CA ARG A 50 -13.06 -2.62 -14.16
C ARG A 50 -13.47 -1.16 -14.25
N GLN A 51 -12.93 -0.45 -15.24
CA GLN A 51 -13.23 0.95 -15.48
C GLN A 51 -14.72 1.13 -15.80
N ARG A 52 -15.33 0.23 -16.58
CA ARG A 52 -16.78 0.27 -16.85
C ARG A 52 -17.62 0.22 -15.57
N ARG A 53 -17.32 -0.71 -14.65
CA ARG A 53 -18.03 -0.82 -13.36
C ARG A 53 -17.88 0.44 -12.51
N TRP A 54 -16.72 1.07 -12.55
CA TRP A 54 -16.46 2.31 -11.82
C TRP A 54 -17.13 3.53 -12.47
N THR A 55 -17.20 3.58 -13.80
CA THR A 55 -17.94 4.60 -14.53
C THR A 55 -19.45 4.48 -14.30
N GLU A 56 -19.99 3.27 -14.21
CA GLU A 56 -21.38 3.04 -13.80
C GLU A 56 -21.65 3.62 -12.41
N LEU A 57 -20.75 3.36 -11.44
CA LEU A 57 -20.87 3.93 -10.10
C LEU A 57 -20.79 5.46 -10.11
N LEU A 58 -19.92 6.05 -10.94
CA LEU A 58 -19.82 7.50 -11.08
C LEU A 58 -21.11 8.13 -11.64
N LYS A 59 -21.81 7.45 -12.56
CA LYS A 59 -23.09 7.92 -13.12
C LYS A 59 -24.23 7.95 -12.10
N ASP A 60 -24.11 7.20 -11.00
CA ASP A 60 -25.09 7.25 -9.91
C ASP A 60 -24.99 8.56 -9.09
N TYR A 61 -23.92 9.33 -9.26
CA TYR A 61 -23.70 10.62 -8.60
C TYR A 61 -23.76 11.77 -9.61
N ASP A 62 -24.38 12.88 -9.22
CA ASP A 62 -24.39 14.11 -10.03
C ASP A 62 -23.09 14.89 -9.81
N CYS A 63 -22.00 14.43 -10.46
CA CYS A 63 -20.68 15.00 -10.27
C CYS A 63 -19.94 15.30 -11.57
N THR A 64 -19.10 16.35 -11.55
CA THR A 64 -18.20 16.69 -12.64
C THR A 64 -16.75 16.47 -12.22
N ILE A 65 -15.93 15.87 -13.09
CA ILE A 65 -14.51 15.64 -12.85
C ILE A 65 -13.70 16.70 -13.59
N ASP A 66 -13.01 17.55 -12.84
CA ASP A 66 -12.17 18.62 -13.36
C ASP A 66 -10.71 18.44 -13.00
N TYR A 67 -9.84 18.73 -13.97
CA TYR A 67 -8.40 18.72 -13.75
C TYR A 67 -7.96 19.98 -13.01
N HIS A 68 -7.21 19.80 -11.95
CA HIS A 68 -6.59 20.87 -11.19
C HIS A 68 -5.07 20.62 -11.08
N PRO A 69 -4.21 21.59 -11.45
CA PRO A 69 -2.76 21.38 -11.43
C PRO A 69 -2.23 21.09 -10.02
N GLU A 70 -1.13 20.35 -9.92
CA GLU A 70 -0.59 19.75 -8.68
C GLU A 70 -0.34 20.74 -7.50
N LYS A 71 -0.04 22.02 -7.76
CA LYS A 71 0.31 23.01 -6.71
C LYS A 71 -0.76 23.19 -5.61
N PRO A 72 -2.05 23.24 -5.94
CA PRO A 72 -3.14 23.22 -4.96
C PRO A 72 -3.54 21.84 -4.41
N ASN A 73 -3.07 20.72 -4.98
CA ASN A 73 -3.47 19.36 -4.55
C ASN A 73 -2.67 18.82 -3.35
N ILE A 74 -1.90 19.67 -2.66
CA ILE A 74 -0.97 19.29 -1.60
C ILE A 74 -1.65 18.52 -0.47
N VAL A 75 -2.90 18.85 -0.14
CA VAL A 75 -3.63 18.18 0.95
C VAL A 75 -3.98 16.73 0.57
N ALA A 76 -4.48 16.50 -0.65
CA ALA A 76 -4.83 15.17 -1.11
C ALA A 76 -3.56 14.30 -1.30
N ASP A 77 -2.50 14.89 -1.85
CA ASP A 77 -1.19 14.25 -2.03
C ASP A 77 -0.53 13.91 -0.67
N ALA A 78 -0.66 14.77 0.34
CA ALA A 78 -0.20 14.45 1.69
C ALA A 78 -1.00 13.30 2.32
N LEU A 79 -2.31 13.25 2.10
CA LEU A 79 -3.18 12.19 2.62
C LEU A 79 -2.99 10.86 1.89
N SER A 80 -2.65 10.85 0.61
CA SER A 80 -2.36 9.62 -0.13
C SER A 80 -1.03 8.98 0.30
N ARG A 81 -0.04 9.80 0.69
CA ARG A 81 1.29 9.36 1.17
C ARG A 81 1.33 8.87 2.63
N LYS A 82 0.18 8.82 3.33
CA LYS A 82 0.02 8.55 4.77
C LYS A 82 0.62 7.21 5.26
N ILE A 83 0.97 6.29 4.36
CA ILE A 83 1.55 4.99 4.75
C ILE A 83 2.99 5.14 5.26
N VAL A 84 3.73 6.15 4.79
CA VAL A 84 5.03 6.52 5.39
C VAL A 84 4.84 7.09 6.80
N ASP A 85 3.80 7.90 7.01
CA ASP A 85 3.44 8.45 8.33
C ASP A 85 2.95 7.39 9.32
N GLN A 86 2.28 6.32 8.84
CA GLN A 86 1.85 5.21 9.68
C GLN A 86 3.04 4.44 10.27
N LEU A 87 4.08 4.17 9.47
CA LEU A 87 5.31 3.60 10.00
C LEU A 87 6.03 4.55 10.95
N ALA A 88 6.15 5.82 10.60
CA ALA A 88 6.76 6.81 11.47
C ALA A 88 6.02 6.90 12.82
N SER A 89 4.68 6.88 12.79
CA SER A 89 3.83 6.82 13.98
C SER A 89 4.04 5.53 14.77
N MET A 90 4.09 4.37 14.12
CA MET A 90 4.37 3.11 14.80
C MET A 90 5.76 3.09 15.45
N ILE A 91 6.76 3.67 14.79
CA ILE A 91 8.13 3.82 15.33
C ILE A 91 8.17 4.84 16.47
N CYS A 92 7.34 5.88 16.47
CA CYS A 92 7.36 6.88 17.54
C CYS A 92 6.54 6.48 18.77
N TYR A 93 5.47 5.70 18.61
CA TYR A 93 4.51 5.44 19.69
C TYR A 93 4.35 3.97 20.08
N ASN A 94 4.74 3.02 19.23
CA ASN A 94 4.48 1.58 19.40
C ASN A 94 5.76 0.72 19.30
N MET A 95 6.91 1.26 19.72
CA MET A 95 8.20 0.56 19.58
C MET A 95 8.24 -0.81 20.24
N GLU A 96 7.62 -0.99 21.41
CA GLU A 96 7.59 -2.28 22.10
C GLU A 96 6.94 -3.39 21.27
N TYR A 97 5.86 -3.06 20.54
CA TYR A 97 5.21 -4.01 19.65
C TYR A 97 6.08 -4.32 18.44
N LEU A 98 6.79 -3.32 17.90
CA LEU A 98 7.72 -3.52 16.79
C LEU A 98 8.92 -4.39 17.18
N THR A 99 9.47 -4.25 18.38
CA THR A 99 10.52 -5.14 18.89
C THR A 99 9.99 -6.55 19.10
N ALA A 100 8.78 -6.72 19.63
CA ALA A 100 8.16 -8.04 19.78
C ALA A 100 7.96 -8.73 18.42
N LEU A 101 7.48 -8.00 17.41
CA LEU A 101 7.29 -8.52 16.06
C LEU A 101 8.62 -8.86 15.39
N ARG A 102 9.66 -8.04 15.59
CA ARG A 102 11.02 -8.34 15.13
C ARG A 102 11.59 -9.59 15.79
N ALA A 103 11.32 -9.81 17.08
CA ALA A 103 11.69 -11.04 17.78
C ALA A 103 10.96 -12.28 17.23
N MET A 104 9.82 -12.10 16.56
CA MET A 104 9.09 -13.14 15.81
C MET A 104 9.53 -13.25 14.34
N ASP A 105 10.68 -12.70 13.96
CA ASP A 105 11.18 -12.64 12.58
C ASP A 105 10.23 -11.93 11.59
N VAL A 106 9.36 -11.06 12.10
CA VAL A 106 8.50 -10.19 11.29
C VAL A 106 9.25 -8.89 10.99
N HIS A 107 9.48 -8.66 9.70
CA HIS A 107 10.19 -7.49 9.18
C HIS A 107 9.21 -6.59 8.42
N PHE A 108 9.20 -5.31 8.77
CA PHE A 108 8.38 -4.29 8.11
C PHE A 108 9.22 -3.49 7.13
N SER A 109 8.63 -3.16 5.99
CA SER A 109 9.31 -2.37 4.97
C SER A 109 8.31 -1.74 4.01
N VAL A 110 8.74 -0.65 3.35
CA VAL A 110 7.88 0.22 2.53
C VAL A 110 8.36 0.21 1.09
N SER A 111 7.44 -0.01 0.16
CA SER A 111 7.69 0.03 -1.29
C SER A 111 6.58 0.86 -1.90
N GLY A 112 6.92 2.06 -2.39
CA GLY A 112 5.92 3.06 -2.76
C GLY A 112 5.04 3.40 -1.55
N ASP A 113 3.73 3.51 -1.79
CA ASP A 113 2.74 3.79 -0.74
C ASP A 113 2.18 2.50 -0.13
N MET A 114 2.99 1.45 0.05
CA MET A 114 2.49 0.21 0.67
C MET A 114 3.46 -0.28 1.74
N LEU A 115 2.93 -0.49 2.94
CA LEU A 115 3.61 -1.12 4.05
C LEU A 115 3.40 -2.64 3.98
N TRP A 116 4.49 -3.38 3.92
CA TRP A 116 4.48 -4.84 3.91
C TRP A 116 5.15 -5.35 5.17
N ALA A 117 4.51 -6.35 5.78
CA ALA A 117 5.08 -7.16 6.84
C ALA A 117 5.47 -8.51 6.22
N THR A 118 6.74 -8.87 6.34
CA THR A 118 7.27 -10.15 5.88
C THR A 118 7.70 -10.98 7.07
N MET A 119 7.14 -12.17 7.22
CA MET A 119 7.57 -13.13 8.24
C MET A 119 8.46 -14.17 7.58
N GLN A 120 9.72 -14.26 8.00
CA GLN A 120 10.63 -15.28 7.50
C GLN A 120 10.67 -16.46 8.47
N VAL A 121 10.08 -17.60 8.09
CA VAL A 121 10.23 -18.84 8.85
C VAL A 121 11.43 -19.61 8.30
N LYS A 122 12.57 -19.54 9.00
CA LYS A 122 13.76 -20.35 8.66
C LYS A 122 13.77 -21.64 9.48
N PRO A 123 14.06 -22.81 8.88
CA PRO A 123 14.19 -24.05 9.65
C PRO A 123 15.33 -23.96 10.66
N SER A 124 15.02 -24.03 11.94
CA SER A 124 16.01 -24.01 13.04
C SER A 124 16.93 -25.24 13.06
N LEU A 125 16.69 -26.23 12.19
CA LEU A 125 17.47 -27.46 12.13
C LEU A 125 18.95 -27.20 11.81
N LYS A 126 19.27 -26.27 10.89
CA LYS A 126 20.67 -25.97 10.56
C LYS A 126 21.41 -25.33 11.74
N ASP A 127 20.75 -24.44 12.46
CA ASP A 127 21.35 -23.76 13.62
C ASP A 127 21.48 -24.73 14.80
N LYS A 128 20.47 -25.58 15.05
CA LYS A 128 20.54 -26.67 16.03
C LYS A 128 21.64 -27.68 15.71
N ILE A 129 21.83 -28.02 14.44
CA ILE A 129 22.92 -28.89 14.01
C ILE A 129 24.27 -28.21 14.27
N ARG A 130 24.42 -26.91 13.96
CA ARG A 130 25.67 -26.17 14.24
C ARG A 130 25.99 -26.10 15.73
N GLU A 131 25.02 -25.74 16.57
CA GLU A 131 25.19 -25.72 18.03
C GLU A 131 25.49 -27.10 18.61
N ALA A 132 24.82 -28.15 18.11
CA ALA A 132 25.10 -29.52 18.54
C ALA A 132 26.51 -29.95 18.11
N GLN A 133 26.94 -29.61 16.89
CA GLN A 133 28.28 -29.90 16.38
C GLN A 133 29.38 -29.23 17.21
N ASP A 134 29.14 -28.04 17.74
CA ASP A 134 30.12 -27.34 18.56
C ASP A 134 30.41 -28.04 19.90
N LYS A 135 29.48 -28.89 20.38
CA LYS A 135 29.67 -29.73 21.58
C LYS A 135 30.53 -30.97 21.35
N TYR A 136 30.83 -31.31 20.09
CA TYR A 136 31.64 -32.48 19.75
C TYR A 136 33.04 -32.08 19.28
N PRO A 137 34.07 -32.26 20.13
CA PRO A 137 35.43 -31.78 19.85
C PRO A 137 36.08 -32.42 18.62
N ASP A 138 35.61 -33.59 18.17
CA ASP A 138 36.13 -34.25 16.97
C ASP A 138 35.66 -33.60 15.66
N LEU A 139 34.48 -32.96 15.67
CA LEU A 139 33.94 -32.24 14.51
C LEU A 139 34.58 -30.84 14.36
N GLN A 140 35.03 -30.24 15.46
CA GLN A 140 35.80 -28.99 15.46
C GLN A 140 37.14 -29.16 14.71
N LYS A 141 37.82 -30.30 14.87
CA LYS A 141 39.09 -30.62 14.21
C LYS A 141 38.98 -30.66 12.67
N VAL A 142 37.79 -31.00 12.15
CA VAL A 142 37.51 -31.05 10.71
C VAL A 142 37.23 -29.64 10.15
N LYS A 143 36.61 -28.75 10.93
CA LYS A 143 36.40 -27.34 10.53
C LYS A 143 37.72 -26.56 10.35
N THR A 144 38.76 -26.85 11.13
CA THR A 144 40.08 -26.19 11.04
C THR A 144 40.98 -26.66 9.88
N LYS A 145 40.57 -27.65 9.10
CA LYS A 145 41.36 -28.22 7.98
C LYS A 145 40.91 -27.75 6.60
N VAL A 146 40.00 -26.78 6.53
CA VAL A 146 39.57 -26.09 5.31
C VAL A 146 39.96 -24.62 5.45
#